data_AF-A0A563VYI6-F1
#
_entry.id   AF-A0A563VYI6-F1
#
_cell.length_a   1.000
_cell.length_b   1.000
_cell.length_c   1.000
_cell.angle_alpha   90.00
_cell.angle_beta   90.00
_cell.angle_gamma   90.00
#
_symmetry.space_group_name_H-M   'P 1'
#
loop_
_entity.id
_entity.type
_entity.pdbx_description
1 polymer ?
#
loop_
_entity_poly.entity_id
_entity_poly.type
_entity_poly.pdbx_seq_one_letter_code
_entity_poly.pdbx_strand_id
1 'polypeptide(L)'
;MLRYQKRWLRLGERIHPFEYKKRYPKCYQAFDILRNNKPVTTFNSRLETAFIEEKWQDALSLLQTRPGELARRLDFLLRNHEDRSIVIESFQTVTNQIATPVLLQLISHFEHRHQMDELRVFFPKGNVAKAFAIKNELPKIKKSVCQTVVQICEQALIDRFAQLPVLGKVYIDEQLHSFPVPFSQRSANKSLRQLTRGSRLPIPAGDTVRFFIWWKEGVINREPTGDVDLDLSAVMYDAEWNYLEHVSYTNLKSDKYQAVHSGDIISAPNGASEFIDLDIPSVLKYGGRYIVVSVLSFNEHPFCNIPECFAGWMIRQDAASGDIYEPQTVQDKVDLTANTAISIPAILDLGSREILWTDMSLSRQPSWCRGNNIENNQKGMVLIGKALTSLNKPKLDRLFKLHVQARGEEVSTPEAADTVFSVELGITPFEVDAIAAQFLV
;
A
#
# COMPACT_ATOMS: atom_id res chain seq x y z
N MET A 1 5.29 -27.78 10.93
CA MET A 1 4.15 -28.66 11.23
C MET A 1 3.19 -28.08 12.27
N LEU A 2 3.67 -27.44 13.34
CA LEU A 2 2.83 -26.84 14.42
C LEU A 2 1.66 -25.96 13.91
N ARG A 3 1.91 -25.04 12.97
CA ARG A 3 0.87 -24.14 12.39
C ARG A 3 -0.35 -24.87 11.81
N TYR A 4 -0.18 -26.11 11.35
CA TYR A 4 -1.24 -26.92 10.75
C TYR A 4 -1.31 -28.29 11.42
N GLN A 5 -1.17 -28.33 12.75
CA GLN A 5 -1.03 -29.56 13.54
C GLN A 5 -2.04 -30.64 13.14
N LYS A 6 -3.34 -30.32 13.07
CA LYS A 6 -4.40 -31.28 12.70
C LYS A 6 -4.19 -31.92 11.31
N ARG A 7 -3.77 -31.13 10.31
CA ARG A 7 -3.50 -31.63 8.96
C ARG A 7 -2.33 -32.62 8.97
N TRP A 8 -1.28 -32.29 9.72
CA TRP A 8 -0.13 -33.18 9.88
C TRP A 8 -0.49 -34.45 10.64
N LEU A 9 -1.23 -34.35 11.76
CA LEU A 9 -1.69 -35.53 12.50
C LEU A 9 -2.49 -36.49 11.62
N ARG A 10 -3.40 -35.96 10.78
CA ARG A 10 -4.18 -36.75 9.81
C ARG A 10 -3.30 -37.45 8.77
N LEU A 11 -2.25 -36.79 8.29
CA LEU A 11 -1.26 -37.43 7.43
C LEU A 11 -0.48 -38.54 8.16
N GLY A 12 -0.13 -38.29 9.43
CA GLY A 12 0.58 -39.25 10.29
C GLY A 12 -0.18 -40.54 10.55
N GLU A 13 -1.51 -40.51 10.45
CA GLU A 13 -2.35 -41.71 10.49
C GLU A 13 -2.22 -42.59 9.24
N ARG A 14 -1.78 -42.04 8.10
CA ARG A 14 -1.62 -42.78 6.83
C ARG A 14 -0.19 -43.28 6.61
N ILE A 15 0.80 -42.49 7.02
CA ILE A 15 2.22 -42.81 6.76
C ILE A 15 2.91 -43.53 7.92
N HIS A 16 2.19 -43.75 9.03
CA HIS A 16 2.65 -44.48 10.22
C HIS A 16 4.12 -44.16 10.63
N PRO A 17 4.45 -42.88 10.92
CA PRO A 17 5.85 -42.45 11.07
C PRO A 17 6.57 -43.10 12.27
N PHE A 18 5.83 -43.67 13.22
CA PHE A 18 6.36 -44.40 14.37
C PHE A 18 6.96 -45.77 13.99
N GLU A 19 6.46 -46.41 12.92
CA GLU A 19 6.96 -47.70 12.44
C GLU A 19 8.34 -47.55 11.79
N TYR A 20 8.59 -46.40 11.16
CA TYR A 20 9.86 -46.09 10.48
C TYR A 20 10.86 -45.32 11.34
N LYS A 21 10.73 -45.35 12.68
CA LYS A 21 11.59 -44.57 13.60
C LYS A 21 13.09 -44.75 13.38
N LYS A 22 13.54 -45.95 12.98
CA LYS A 22 14.95 -46.25 12.69
C LYS A 22 15.43 -45.64 11.37
N ARG A 23 14.56 -45.61 10.35
CA ARG A 23 14.88 -45.13 9.00
C ARG A 23 14.73 -43.61 8.88
N TYR A 24 13.74 -43.02 9.55
CA TYR A 24 13.42 -41.59 9.49
C TYR A 24 13.27 -40.99 10.90
N PRO A 25 14.35 -40.93 11.71
CA PRO A 25 14.28 -40.50 13.10
C PRO A 25 13.77 -39.06 13.29
N LYS A 26 14.14 -38.14 12.39
CA LYS A 26 13.65 -36.74 12.42
C LYS A 26 12.14 -36.64 12.17
N CYS A 27 11.61 -37.47 11.26
CA CYS A 27 10.18 -37.52 10.97
C CYS A 27 9.41 -38.05 12.18
N TYR A 28 9.87 -39.18 12.73
CA TYR A 28 9.34 -39.74 13.96
C TYR A 28 9.30 -38.70 15.10
N GLN A 29 10.42 -38.03 15.38
CA GLN A 29 10.49 -36.99 16.42
C GLN A 29 9.50 -35.85 16.19
N ALA A 30 9.37 -35.38 14.95
CA ALA A 30 8.42 -34.32 14.62
C ALA A 30 6.96 -34.74 14.87
N PHE A 31 6.60 -35.99 14.54
CA PHE A 31 5.26 -36.53 14.80
C PHE A 31 5.01 -36.86 16.28
N ASP A 32 6.04 -37.30 17.00
CA ASP A 32 6.01 -37.51 18.44
C ASP A 32 5.73 -36.19 19.19
N ILE A 33 6.40 -35.12 18.81
CA ILE A 33 6.14 -33.76 19.31
C ILE A 33 4.67 -33.36 19.07
N LEU A 34 4.16 -33.56 17.85
CA LEU A 34 2.81 -33.14 17.48
C LEU A 34 1.71 -33.96 18.16
N ARG A 35 1.90 -35.28 18.33
CA ARG A 35 0.92 -36.16 18.97
C ARG A 35 0.86 -35.97 20.47
N ASN A 36 2.02 -35.74 21.09
CA ASN A 36 2.15 -35.64 22.54
C ASN A 36 2.19 -34.19 23.05
N ASN A 37 1.92 -33.20 22.19
CA ASN A 37 1.98 -31.77 22.50
C ASN A 37 3.27 -31.37 23.26
N LYS A 38 4.40 -31.96 22.88
CA LYS A 38 5.68 -31.68 23.56
C LYS A 38 6.08 -30.22 23.28
N PRO A 39 6.65 -29.51 24.27
CA PRO A 39 7.11 -28.15 24.08
C PRO A 39 8.21 -28.13 23.02
N VAL A 40 8.15 -27.14 22.12
CA VAL A 40 9.17 -26.92 21.09
C VAL A 40 9.67 -25.50 21.22
N THR A 41 10.96 -25.36 21.53
CA THR A 41 11.60 -24.06 21.52
C THR A 41 11.79 -23.63 20.06
N THR A 42 10.92 -22.74 19.59
CA THR A 42 11.02 -22.17 18.26
C THR A 42 12.05 -21.04 18.21
N PHE A 43 12.50 -20.66 17.02
CA PHE A 43 13.37 -19.49 16.84
C PHE A 43 12.78 -18.25 17.53
N ASN A 44 11.51 -17.94 17.25
CA ASN A 44 10.83 -16.80 17.88
C ASN A 44 10.76 -16.95 19.39
N SER A 45 10.45 -18.14 19.91
CA SER A 45 10.43 -18.37 21.36
C SER A 45 11.80 -18.09 21.99
N ARG A 46 12.90 -18.55 21.38
CA ARG A 46 14.27 -18.27 21.89
C ARG A 46 14.58 -16.78 21.86
N LEU A 47 14.19 -16.11 20.78
CA LEU A 47 14.44 -14.69 20.60
C LEU A 47 13.65 -13.83 21.61
N GLU A 48 12.36 -14.10 21.78
CA GLU A 48 11.53 -13.40 22.77
C GLU A 48 12.04 -13.67 24.20
N THR A 49 12.45 -14.90 24.53
CA THR A 49 13.10 -15.18 25.81
C THR A 49 14.38 -14.37 25.98
N ALA A 50 15.23 -14.28 24.95
CA ALA A 50 16.44 -13.47 25.01
C ALA A 50 16.15 -11.97 25.19
N PHE A 51 15.06 -11.45 24.62
CA PHE A 51 14.64 -10.06 24.86
C PHE A 51 14.11 -9.84 26.28
N ILE A 52 13.28 -10.75 26.79
CA ILE A 52 12.72 -10.66 28.15
C ILE A 52 13.83 -10.75 29.21
N GLU A 53 14.81 -11.62 29.00
CA GLU A 53 15.95 -11.82 29.90
C GLU A 53 17.11 -10.85 29.62
N GLU A 54 16.94 -9.89 28.70
CA GLU A 54 17.95 -8.89 28.30
C GLU A 54 19.30 -9.51 27.85
N LYS A 55 19.25 -10.73 27.32
CA LYS A 55 20.40 -11.45 26.74
C LYS A 55 20.64 -10.99 25.30
N TRP A 56 21.04 -9.73 25.16
CA TRP A 56 21.19 -9.07 23.86
C TRP A 56 22.21 -9.75 22.94
N GLN A 57 23.32 -10.24 23.47
CA GLN A 57 24.33 -10.95 22.69
C GLN A 57 23.77 -12.24 22.06
N ASP A 58 22.96 -12.99 22.82
CA ASP A 58 22.29 -14.20 22.33
C ASP A 58 21.25 -13.85 21.27
N ALA A 59 20.49 -12.78 21.48
CA ALA A 59 19.49 -12.30 20.52
C ALA A 59 20.15 -11.87 19.18
N LEU A 60 21.25 -11.13 19.23
CA LEU A 60 22.01 -10.71 18.04
C LEU A 60 22.60 -11.92 17.30
N SER A 61 23.25 -12.83 18.03
CA SER A 61 23.80 -14.06 17.46
C SER A 61 22.73 -14.90 16.77
N LEU A 62 21.54 -14.99 17.35
CA LEU A 62 20.38 -15.65 16.73
C LEU A 62 19.91 -14.92 15.47
N LEU A 63 19.74 -13.60 15.54
CA LEU A 63 19.22 -12.80 14.43
C LEU A 63 20.16 -12.76 13.23
N GLN A 64 21.48 -12.83 13.44
CA GLN A 64 22.45 -12.97 12.35
C GLN A 64 22.25 -14.23 11.51
N THR A 65 21.70 -15.31 12.10
CA THR A 65 21.33 -16.52 11.33
C THR A 65 20.11 -16.31 10.41
N ARG A 66 19.37 -15.21 10.60
CA ARG A 66 18.20 -14.82 9.81
C ARG A 66 18.27 -13.33 9.46
N PRO A 67 19.11 -12.92 8.49
CA PRO A 67 19.38 -11.51 8.19
C PRO A 67 18.12 -10.67 7.92
N GLY A 68 17.13 -11.23 7.21
CA GLY A 68 15.86 -10.54 6.96
C GLY A 68 14.98 -10.34 8.21
N GLU A 69 15.13 -11.17 9.25
CA GLU A 69 14.49 -10.98 10.55
C GLU A 69 15.24 -9.96 11.40
N LEU A 70 16.58 -9.92 11.32
CA LEU A 70 17.42 -8.88 11.93
C LEU A 70 17.04 -7.50 11.39
N ALA A 71 17.02 -7.34 10.07
CA ALA A 71 16.62 -6.12 9.37
C ALA A 71 15.28 -5.57 9.90
N ARG A 72 14.24 -6.41 9.92
CA ARG A 72 12.89 -6.00 10.35
C ARG A 72 12.78 -5.64 11.84
N ARG A 73 13.76 -6.04 12.66
CA ARG A 73 13.84 -5.73 14.10
C ARG A 73 14.92 -4.70 14.43
N LEU A 74 15.61 -4.15 13.43
CA LEU A 74 16.73 -3.24 13.64
C LEU A 74 16.33 -2.00 14.45
N ASP A 75 15.17 -1.40 14.15
CA ASP A 75 14.63 -0.27 14.92
C ASP A 75 14.41 -0.64 16.40
N PHE A 76 13.87 -1.83 16.66
CA PHE A 76 13.66 -2.31 18.02
C PHE A 76 15.00 -2.50 18.76
N LEU A 77 15.99 -3.10 18.10
CA LEU A 77 17.31 -3.30 18.70
C LEU A 77 18.00 -1.97 19.02
N LEU A 78 18.00 -1.02 18.08
CA LEU A 78 18.63 0.29 18.27
C LEU A 78 18.00 1.16 19.37
N ARG A 79 16.74 0.88 19.71
CA ARG A 79 16.03 1.57 20.80
C ARG A 79 16.30 0.97 22.17
N ASN A 80 16.49 -0.34 22.25
CA ASN A 80 16.55 -1.06 23.54
C ASN A 80 17.96 -1.49 23.92
N HIS A 81 18.90 -1.56 22.97
CA HIS A 81 20.29 -1.87 23.27
C HIS A 81 21.05 -0.61 23.72
N GLU A 82 21.83 -0.73 24.80
CA GLU A 82 22.65 0.37 25.31
C GLU A 82 23.73 0.78 24.30
N ASP A 83 24.47 -0.22 23.79
CA ASP A 83 25.49 -0.04 22.76
C ASP A 83 24.93 -0.21 21.35
N ARG A 84 24.66 0.92 20.69
CA ARG A 84 24.11 0.92 19.33
C ARG A 84 25.15 0.49 18.29
N SER A 85 26.44 0.62 18.58
CA SER A 85 27.52 0.30 17.65
C SER A 85 27.56 -1.20 17.37
N ILE A 86 27.45 -2.03 18.41
CA ILE A 86 27.39 -3.50 18.30
C ILE A 86 26.23 -3.96 17.41
N VAL A 87 25.07 -3.31 17.54
CA VAL A 87 23.89 -3.61 16.71
C VAL A 87 24.14 -3.26 15.25
N ILE A 88 24.74 -2.09 14.98
CA ILE A 88 25.10 -1.64 13.63
C ILE A 88 26.14 -2.57 12.99
N GLU A 89 27.19 -2.92 13.72
CA GLU A 89 28.23 -3.85 13.26
C GLU A 89 27.63 -5.23 12.95
N SER A 90 26.78 -5.74 13.84
CA SER A 90 26.09 -7.03 13.65
C SER A 90 25.15 -7.02 12.44
N PHE A 91 24.55 -5.88 12.12
CA PHE A 91 23.74 -5.70 10.93
C PHE A 91 24.59 -5.62 9.67
N GLN A 92 25.68 -4.85 9.71
CA GLN A 92 26.60 -4.66 8.59
C GLN A 92 27.16 -6.00 8.08
N THR A 93 27.54 -6.92 8.98
CA THR A 93 28.10 -8.24 8.61
C THR A 93 27.15 -9.11 7.79
N VAL A 94 25.83 -8.90 7.90
CA VAL A 94 24.82 -9.70 7.20
C VAL A 94 24.04 -8.91 6.13
N THR A 95 24.37 -7.64 5.91
CA THR A 95 23.59 -6.74 5.02
C THR A 95 23.50 -7.28 3.59
N ASN A 96 24.59 -7.84 3.06
CA ASN A 96 24.64 -8.36 1.70
C ASN A 96 23.71 -9.56 1.46
N GLN A 97 23.26 -10.24 2.53
CA GLN A 97 22.33 -11.37 2.47
C GLN A 97 20.86 -10.95 2.54
N ILE A 98 20.58 -9.65 2.77
CA ILE A 98 19.22 -9.13 2.93
C ILE A 98 18.66 -8.75 1.55
N ALA A 99 17.45 -9.22 1.25
CA ALA A 99 16.78 -8.96 -0.01
C ALA A 99 16.60 -7.44 -0.29
N THR A 100 16.77 -7.05 -1.56
CA THR A 100 16.67 -5.65 -2.04
C THR A 100 15.41 -4.92 -1.53
N PRO A 101 14.20 -5.49 -1.60
CA PRO A 101 13.00 -4.85 -1.05
C PRO A 101 13.09 -4.48 0.44
N VAL A 102 13.78 -5.29 1.24
CA VAL A 102 13.90 -5.05 2.68
C VAL A 102 14.90 -3.93 2.97
N LEU A 103 16.00 -3.87 2.21
CA LEU A 103 16.98 -2.78 2.34
C LEU A 103 16.37 -1.44 1.95
N LEU A 104 15.63 -1.38 0.84
CA LEU A 104 14.90 -0.18 0.42
C LEU A 104 13.90 0.28 1.48
N GLN A 105 13.13 -0.65 2.06
CA GLN A 105 12.21 -0.35 3.16
C GLN A 105 12.92 0.19 4.41
N LEU A 106 14.11 -0.32 4.72
CA LEU A 106 14.92 0.19 5.83
C LEU A 106 15.44 1.60 5.56
N ILE A 107 15.91 1.89 4.35
CA ILE A 107 16.33 3.25 3.93
C ILE A 107 15.18 4.22 4.19
N SER A 108 14.02 3.98 3.57
CA SER A 108 12.84 4.84 3.72
C SER A 108 12.39 4.96 5.17
N HIS A 109 12.45 3.89 5.97
CA HIS A 109 12.09 3.92 7.40
C HIS A 109 13.06 4.82 8.18
N PHE A 110 14.37 4.60 8.07
CA PHE A 110 15.36 5.31 8.89
C PHE A 110 15.58 6.75 8.45
N GLU A 111 15.38 7.08 7.18
CA GLU A 111 15.34 8.47 6.70
C GLU A 111 14.25 9.26 7.42
N HIS A 112 13.04 8.70 7.54
CA HIS A 112 11.88 9.39 8.12
C HIS A 112 11.72 9.12 9.62
N ARG A 113 12.51 8.22 10.22
CA ARG A 113 12.34 7.77 11.61
C ARG A 113 12.38 8.89 12.66
N HIS A 114 13.06 9.99 12.34
CA HIS A 114 13.18 11.17 13.19
C HIS A 114 11.93 12.07 13.15
N GLN A 115 11.10 11.94 12.11
CA GLN A 115 9.80 12.58 12.01
C GLN A 115 8.84 11.84 12.96
N MET A 116 8.27 12.58 13.90
CA MET A 116 7.36 12.01 14.90
C MET A 116 5.93 12.25 14.46
N ASP A 117 5.44 11.38 13.60
CA ASP A 117 4.01 11.32 13.30
C ASP A 117 3.23 11.02 14.58
N GLU A 118 2.03 11.60 14.71
CA GLU A 118 1.16 11.39 15.86
C GLU A 118 0.79 9.90 16.04
N LEU A 119 0.62 9.19 14.92
CA LEU A 119 0.10 7.83 14.84
C LEU A 119 1.07 6.89 14.12
N ARG A 120 1.18 5.66 14.62
CA ARG A 120 1.78 4.53 13.92
C ARG A 120 0.68 3.65 13.36
N VAL A 121 0.65 3.53 12.04
CA VAL A 121 -0.37 2.74 11.34
C VAL A 121 0.19 1.39 10.92
N PHE A 122 -0.61 0.35 11.09
CA PHE A 122 -0.27 -1.01 10.72
C PHE A 122 -1.27 -1.54 9.71
N PHE A 123 -0.76 -2.25 8.70
CA PHE A 123 -1.56 -2.95 7.69
C PHE A 123 -1.32 -4.46 7.83
N PRO A 124 -2.07 -5.17 8.68
CA PRO A 124 -1.88 -6.60 8.91
C PRO A 124 -1.93 -7.39 7.62
N LYS A 125 -0.83 -8.06 7.27
CA LYS A 125 -0.66 -8.81 6.02
C LYS A 125 -0.89 -7.96 4.76
N GLY A 126 -0.64 -6.65 4.83
CA GLY A 126 -0.91 -5.70 3.75
C GLY A 126 -2.41 -5.43 3.51
N ASN A 127 -3.30 -5.94 4.38
CA ASN A 127 -4.72 -5.71 4.26
C ASN A 127 -5.07 -4.36 4.89
N VAL A 128 -5.45 -3.40 4.04
CA VAL A 128 -5.78 -2.04 4.46
C VAL A 128 -7.15 -1.97 5.15
N ALA A 129 -8.05 -2.91 4.89
CA ALA A 129 -9.30 -3.04 5.64
C ALA A 129 -9.07 -3.33 7.12
N LYS A 130 -7.93 -3.93 7.45
CA LYS A 130 -7.50 -4.22 8.82
C LYS A 130 -6.56 -3.16 9.36
N ALA A 131 -6.48 -2.00 8.71
CA ALA A 131 -5.67 -0.90 9.18
C ALA A 131 -6.08 -0.55 10.61
N PHE A 132 -5.09 -0.44 11.48
CA PHE A 132 -5.29 0.11 12.81
C PHE A 132 -4.10 1.00 13.13
N ALA A 133 -4.34 2.01 13.95
CA ALA A 133 -3.29 2.90 14.40
C ALA A 133 -3.23 2.95 15.92
N ILE A 134 -2.01 3.19 16.41
CA ILE A 134 -1.75 3.48 17.82
C ILE A 134 -0.98 4.79 17.89
N LYS A 135 -1.04 5.46 19.04
CA LYS A 135 -0.22 6.64 19.29
C LYS A 135 1.27 6.31 19.15
N ASN A 136 2.03 7.21 18.52
CA ASN A 136 3.46 7.02 18.37
C ASN A 136 4.20 7.43 19.65
N GLU A 137 4.54 6.44 20.46
CA GLU A 137 5.26 6.64 21.73
C GLU A 137 6.68 6.06 21.70
N LEU A 138 7.22 5.83 20.49
CA LEU A 138 8.53 5.21 20.37
C LEU A 138 9.65 6.17 20.83
N PRO A 139 10.65 5.66 21.59
CA PRO A 139 11.86 6.41 21.89
C PRO A 139 12.54 6.96 20.64
N LYS A 140 13.14 8.15 20.76
CA LYS A 140 13.91 8.78 19.68
C LYS A 140 15.20 8.01 19.41
N ILE A 141 15.57 7.90 18.14
CA ILE A 141 16.89 7.43 17.70
C ILE A 141 17.66 8.66 17.19
N LYS A 142 18.96 8.74 17.50
CA LYS A 142 19.80 9.85 17.03
C LYS A 142 19.87 9.86 15.50
N LYS A 143 19.76 11.03 14.88
CA LYS A 143 19.81 11.19 13.41
C LYS A 143 21.08 10.60 12.79
N SER A 144 22.22 10.72 13.45
CA SER A 144 23.48 10.13 13.01
C SER A 144 23.41 8.60 12.91
N VAL A 145 22.80 7.93 13.88
CA VAL A 145 22.60 6.47 13.86
C VAL A 145 21.69 6.06 12.71
N CYS A 146 20.61 6.80 12.47
CA CYS A 146 19.72 6.57 11.33
C CYS A 146 20.48 6.71 10.00
N GLN A 147 21.29 7.76 9.86
CA GLN A 147 22.10 8.01 8.66
C GLN A 147 23.12 6.89 8.41
N THR A 148 23.78 6.38 9.46
CA THR A 148 24.70 5.24 9.34
C THR A 148 23.99 3.99 8.81
N VAL A 149 22.79 3.67 9.31
CA VAL A 149 22.02 2.53 8.82
C VAL A 149 21.63 2.71 7.35
N VAL A 150 21.20 3.92 6.97
CA VAL A 150 20.86 4.26 5.59
C VAL A 150 22.06 4.04 4.67
N GLN A 151 23.23 4.57 5.03
CA GLN A 151 24.47 4.42 4.25
C GLN A 151 24.88 2.95 4.09
N ILE A 152 24.78 2.13 5.14
CA ILE A 152 25.07 0.70 5.07
C ILE A 152 24.14 -0.01 4.07
N CYS A 153 22.83 0.31 4.11
CA CYS A 153 21.86 -0.27 3.20
C CYS A 153 22.13 0.16 1.75
N GLU A 154 22.44 1.43 1.52
CA GLU A 154 22.75 1.98 0.20
C GLU A 154 23.99 1.35 -0.40
N GLN A 155 25.08 1.28 0.37
CA GLN A 155 26.32 0.67 -0.11
C GLN A 155 26.10 -0.79 -0.49
N ALA A 156 25.38 -1.57 0.32
CA ALA A 156 25.07 -2.96 0.00
C ALA A 156 24.20 -3.11 -1.27
N LEU A 157 23.30 -2.15 -1.55
CA LEU A 157 22.53 -2.12 -2.78
C LEU A 157 23.39 -1.72 -3.99
N ILE A 158 24.26 -0.73 -3.84
CA ILE A 158 25.20 -0.30 -4.88
C ILE A 158 26.13 -1.45 -5.26
N ASP A 159 26.76 -2.10 -4.27
CA ASP A 159 27.65 -3.24 -4.49
C ASP A 159 26.94 -4.41 -5.20
N ARG A 160 25.65 -4.63 -4.87
CA ARG A 160 24.81 -5.63 -5.53
C ARG A 160 24.50 -5.24 -6.97
N PHE A 161 24.06 -4.02 -7.20
CA PHE A 161 23.64 -3.54 -8.53
C PHE A 161 24.82 -3.37 -9.49
N ALA A 162 26.03 -3.12 -8.99
CA ALA A 162 27.25 -3.05 -9.79
C ALA A 162 27.60 -4.36 -10.50
N GLN A 163 27.02 -5.49 -10.07
CA GLN A 163 27.20 -6.81 -10.69
C GLN A 163 26.27 -7.03 -11.90
N LEU A 164 25.34 -6.11 -12.15
CA LEU A 164 24.36 -6.19 -13.23
C LEU A 164 24.89 -5.48 -14.50
N PRO A 165 24.29 -5.76 -15.69
CA PRO A 165 24.69 -5.10 -16.93
C PRO A 165 24.63 -3.58 -16.86
N VAL A 166 25.62 -2.89 -17.42
CA VAL A 166 25.67 -1.42 -17.45
C VAL A 166 24.42 -0.81 -18.09
N LEU A 167 23.97 0.34 -17.56
CA LEU A 167 22.83 1.10 -18.07
C LEU A 167 23.21 2.16 -19.11
N GLY A 168 24.50 2.46 -19.26
CA GLY A 168 24.97 3.57 -20.10
C GLY A 168 24.62 4.93 -19.49
N LYS A 169 24.33 5.90 -20.34
CA LYS A 169 23.81 7.22 -19.94
C LYS A 169 22.35 7.10 -19.53
N VAL A 170 22.02 7.63 -18.36
CA VAL A 170 20.69 7.46 -17.77
C VAL A 170 20.08 8.81 -17.44
N TYR A 171 18.85 9.01 -17.92
CA TYR A 171 18.02 10.12 -17.48
C TYR A 171 17.00 9.63 -16.44
N ILE A 172 16.84 10.37 -15.34
CA ILE A 172 15.83 10.12 -14.31
C ILE A 172 14.93 11.36 -14.20
N ASP A 173 13.65 11.19 -14.50
CA ASP A 173 12.63 12.21 -14.26
C ASP A 173 12.39 12.42 -12.76
N GLU A 174 12.46 13.67 -12.31
CA GLU A 174 12.24 14.05 -10.91
C GLU A 174 10.85 13.64 -10.41
N GLN A 175 9.85 13.61 -11.31
CA GLN A 175 8.46 13.22 -10.98
C GLN A 175 8.35 11.78 -10.45
N LEU A 176 9.35 10.93 -10.66
CA LEU A 176 9.38 9.57 -10.13
C LEU A 176 9.40 9.51 -8.59
N HIS A 177 9.72 10.60 -7.90
CA HIS A 177 9.63 10.70 -6.44
C HIS A 177 8.18 10.51 -5.91
N SER A 178 7.19 10.74 -6.77
CA SER A 178 5.76 10.58 -6.44
C SER A 178 5.29 9.13 -6.52
N PHE A 179 6.11 8.21 -7.01
CA PHE A 179 5.73 6.81 -7.28
C PHE A 179 6.47 5.83 -6.36
N PRO A 180 5.77 5.04 -5.52
CA PRO A 180 6.38 4.00 -4.72
C PRO A 180 6.90 2.82 -5.54
N VAL A 181 7.97 2.18 -5.05
CA VAL A 181 8.51 0.94 -5.60
C VAL A 181 7.49 -0.22 -5.45
N PRO A 182 7.24 -1.01 -6.52
CA PRO A 182 6.25 -2.08 -6.50
C PRO A 182 6.77 -3.37 -5.84
N PHE A 183 6.71 -3.49 -4.51
CA PHE A 183 7.19 -4.70 -3.80
C PHE A 183 6.24 -5.91 -3.86
N SER A 184 4.94 -5.71 -4.10
CA SER A 184 3.95 -6.79 -4.21
C SER A 184 2.61 -6.26 -4.73
N GLN A 185 2.11 -6.86 -5.82
CA GLN A 185 0.77 -6.58 -6.36
C GLN A 185 -0.25 -7.70 -6.10
N ARG A 186 -0.12 -8.46 -5.01
CA ARG A 186 -1.02 -9.61 -4.73
C ARG A 186 -2.52 -9.27 -4.62
N SER A 187 -2.88 -7.99 -4.52
CA SER A 187 -4.24 -7.51 -4.31
C SER A 187 -4.56 -6.22 -5.07
N ALA A 188 -3.81 -5.91 -6.13
CA ALA A 188 -4.11 -4.73 -6.96
C ALA A 188 -5.29 -5.06 -7.88
N ASN A 189 -6.23 -4.13 -8.03
CA ASN A 189 -7.25 -4.28 -9.05
C ASN A 189 -6.65 -3.95 -10.43
N LYS A 190 -7.30 -4.44 -11.49
CA LYS A 190 -6.99 -3.95 -12.85
C LYS A 190 -7.33 -2.46 -12.92
N SER A 191 -6.51 -1.68 -13.60
CA SER A 191 -6.68 -0.24 -13.77
C SER A 191 -6.18 0.13 -15.17
N LEU A 192 -6.63 1.28 -15.69
CA LEU A 192 -6.16 1.79 -16.98
C LEU A 192 -4.64 1.95 -16.97
N ARG A 193 -4.12 2.42 -15.83
CA ARG A 193 -2.69 2.51 -15.53
C ARG A 193 -2.38 1.74 -14.25
N GLN A 194 -1.60 0.66 -14.34
CA GLN A 194 -1.25 -0.16 -13.17
C GLN A 194 -0.30 0.59 -12.23
N LEU A 195 -0.86 1.28 -11.25
CA LEU A 195 -0.11 2.06 -10.28
C LEU A 195 0.03 1.36 -8.92
N THR A 196 1.18 1.58 -8.29
CA THR A 196 1.42 1.12 -6.92
C THR A 196 0.65 2.00 -5.94
N ARG A 197 -0.04 1.38 -4.97
CA ARG A 197 -0.73 2.10 -3.88
C ARG A 197 0.18 3.11 -3.18
N GLY A 198 -0.27 4.35 -3.08
CA GLY A 198 0.48 5.49 -2.55
C GLY A 198 1.19 6.30 -3.63
N SER A 199 0.97 6.01 -4.91
CA SER A 199 1.40 6.88 -6.02
C SER A 199 0.62 8.19 -5.96
N ARG A 200 1.29 9.31 -6.25
CA ARG A 200 0.68 10.63 -6.33
C ARG A 200 0.71 11.10 -7.78
N LEU A 201 -0.44 11.53 -8.28
CA LEU A 201 -0.59 12.09 -9.62
C LEU A 201 -0.94 13.57 -9.49
N PRO A 202 -0.35 14.48 -10.28
CA PRO A 202 -0.77 15.87 -10.29
C PRO A 202 -2.23 15.97 -10.77
N ILE A 203 -2.99 16.91 -10.22
CA ILE A 203 -4.31 17.31 -10.75
C ILE A 203 -4.04 18.31 -11.89
N PRO A 204 -4.35 17.97 -13.16
CA PRO A 204 -4.19 18.89 -14.30
C PRO A 204 -4.95 20.20 -14.12
N ALA A 205 -4.67 21.18 -14.99
CA ALA A 205 -5.40 22.44 -15.00
C ALA A 205 -6.92 22.23 -15.19
N GLY A 206 -7.70 23.03 -14.47
CA GLY A 206 -9.16 22.91 -14.36
C GLY A 206 -9.61 23.15 -12.93
N ASP A 207 -10.86 23.58 -12.79
CA ASP A 207 -11.45 23.99 -11.52
C ASP A 207 -12.45 22.97 -10.99
N THR A 208 -12.98 22.08 -11.85
CA THR A 208 -13.93 21.04 -11.44
C THR A 208 -13.31 19.65 -11.52
N VAL A 209 -13.46 18.86 -10.46
CA VAL A 209 -13.23 17.42 -10.50
C VAL A 209 -14.57 16.69 -10.58
N ARG A 210 -14.71 15.81 -11.58
CA ARG A 210 -15.85 14.90 -11.74
C ARG A 210 -15.41 13.49 -11.38
N PHE A 211 -15.91 12.95 -10.28
CA PHE A 211 -15.82 11.52 -10.00
C PHE A 211 -16.92 10.79 -10.71
N PHE A 212 -16.65 9.54 -11.09
CA PHE A 212 -17.66 8.68 -11.67
C PHE A 212 -17.49 7.24 -11.23
N ILE A 213 -18.60 6.52 -11.28
CA ILE A 213 -18.65 5.07 -11.23
C ILE A 213 -19.46 4.59 -12.42
N TRP A 214 -19.07 3.46 -13.00
CA TRP A 214 -19.86 2.69 -13.96
C TRP A 214 -20.03 1.28 -13.44
N TRP A 215 -21.23 0.73 -13.55
CA TRP A 215 -21.45 -0.69 -13.37
C TRP A 215 -22.52 -1.22 -14.31
N LYS A 216 -22.51 -2.54 -14.52
CA LYS A 216 -23.49 -3.23 -15.33
C LYS A 216 -23.83 -4.58 -14.75
N GLU A 217 -25.12 -4.81 -14.57
CA GLU A 217 -25.69 -6.09 -14.18
C GLU A 217 -25.54 -7.11 -15.30
N GLY A 218 -25.55 -8.39 -14.96
CA GLY A 218 -25.44 -9.44 -15.96
C GLY A 218 -25.24 -10.80 -15.33
N VAL A 219 -24.42 -11.63 -15.97
CA VAL A 219 -24.16 -13.00 -15.54
C VAL A 219 -22.66 -13.19 -15.33
N ILE A 220 -22.28 -13.66 -14.16
CA ILE A 220 -20.91 -14.04 -13.84
C ILE A 220 -20.89 -15.48 -13.33
N ASN A 221 -19.98 -16.31 -13.84
CA ASN A 221 -19.90 -17.73 -13.47
C ASN A 221 -21.24 -18.51 -13.58
N ARG A 222 -22.09 -18.12 -14.54
CA ARG A 222 -23.45 -18.66 -14.78
C ARG A 222 -24.51 -18.27 -13.74
N GLU A 223 -24.17 -17.40 -12.79
CA GLU A 223 -25.11 -16.84 -11.83
C GLU A 223 -25.45 -15.39 -12.24
N PRO A 224 -26.74 -15.01 -12.28
CA PRO A 224 -27.13 -13.63 -12.49
C PRO A 224 -26.71 -12.77 -11.29
N THR A 225 -26.32 -11.52 -11.53
CA THR A 225 -25.97 -10.58 -10.46
C THR A 225 -27.16 -10.21 -9.59
N GLY A 226 -28.37 -10.19 -10.16
CA GLY A 226 -29.52 -9.51 -9.57
C GLY A 226 -29.42 -8.00 -9.73
N ASP A 227 -30.30 -7.28 -9.04
CA ASP A 227 -30.28 -5.82 -8.97
C ASP A 227 -29.01 -5.39 -8.22
N VAL A 228 -28.20 -4.51 -8.81
CA VAL A 228 -26.95 -4.04 -8.21
C VAL A 228 -27.05 -2.55 -7.92
N ASP A 229 -26.95 -2.22 -6.63
CA ASP A 229 -27.06 -0.87 -6.10
C ASP A 229 -25.69 -0.42 -5.56
N LEU A 230 -25.08 0.55 -6.25
CA LEU A 230 -23.76 1.09 -5.93
C LEU A 230 -23.83 2.60 -5.68
N ASP A 231 -23.48 3.02 -4.47
CA ASP A 231 -23.45 4.43 -4.10
C ASP A 231 -22.07 5.04 -4.35
N LEU A 232 -22.02 6.12 -5.14
CA LEU A 232 -20.87 7.02 -5.17
C LEU A 232 -20.97 8.03 -4.01
N SER A 233 -19.85 8.33 -3.36
CA SER A 233 -19.80 9.34 -2.30
C SER A 233 -18.46 10.06 -2.27
N ALA A 234 -18.49 11.35 -1.92
CA ALA A 234 -17.32 12.17 -1.72
C ALA A 234 -17.42 12.92 -0.39
N VAL A 235 -16.42 12.74 0.49
CA VAL A 235 -16.35 13.42 1.79
C VAL A 235 -15.22 14.44 1.80
N MET A 236 -15.54 15.66 2.23
CA MET A 236 -14.61 16.78 2.34
C MET A 236 -14.11 16.93 3.77
N TYR A 237 -12.80 17.09 3.92
CA TYR A 237 -12.11 17.29 5.19
C TYR A 237 -11.18 18.51 5.11
N ASP A 238 -10.96 19.16 6.25
CA ASP A 238 -9.93 20.20 6.39
C ASP A 238 -8.51 19.61 6.52
N ALA A 239 -7.51 20.46 6.74
CA ALA A 239 -6.11 20.04 6.87
C ALA A 239 -5.83 19.14 8.09
N GLU A 240 -6.63 19.26 9.14
CA GLU A 240 -6.54 18.48 10.38
C GLU A 240 -7.37 17.19 10.34
N TRP A 241 -8.03 16.93 9.19
CA TRP A 241 -8.98 15.84 8.95
C TRP A 241 -10.29 15.95 9.75
N ASN A 242 -10.70 17.16 10.14
CA ASN A 242 -12.05 17.37 10.64
C ASN A 242 -13.03 17.31 9.46
N TYR A 243 -14.16 16.65 9.70
CA TYR A 243 -15.24 16.55 8.73
C TYR A 243 -15.83 17.95 8.43
N LEU A 244 -15.97 18.27 7.15
CA LEU A 244 -16.61 19.51 6.69
C LEU A 244 -18.01 19.26 6.16
N GLU A 245 -18.12 18.49 5.09
CA GLU A 245 -19.37 18.12 4.42
C GLU A 245 -19.14 16.88 3.53
N HIS A 246 -20.20 16.31 2.98
CA HIS A 246 -20.13 15.23 1.99
C HIS A 246 -21.20 15.39 0.93
N VAL A 247 -21.00 14.75 -0.22
CA VAL A 247 -21.99 14.58 -1.28
C VAL A 247 -22.17 13.09 -1.54
N SER A 248 -23.41 12.64 -1.60
CA SER A 248 -23.84 11.23 -1.71
C SER A 248 -25.31 11.16 -2.11
N TYR A 249 -25.87 9.96 -2.26
CA TYR A 249 -27.32 9.75 -2.42
C TYR A 249 -28.16 10.36 -1.27
N THR A 250 -27.61 10.46 -0.05
CA THR A 250 -28.28 11.09 1.11
C THR A 250 -28.15 12.62 1.14
N ASN A 251 -27.15 13.18 0.46
CA ASN A 251 -26.93 14.63 0.36
C ASN A 251 -26.48 15.01 -1.06
N LEU A 252 -27.45 15.21 -1.96
CA LEU A 252 -27.17 15.34 -3.39
C LEU A 252 -26.45 16.62 -3.79
N LYS A 253 -26.48 17.68 -2.97
CA LYS A 253 -25.90 18.98 -3.34
C LYS A 253 -25.32 19.71 -2.14
N SER A 254 -24.25 20.46 -2.39
CA SER A 254 -23.71 21.44 -1.46
C SER A 254 -23.59 22.79 -2.17
N ASP A 255 -24.43 23.76 -1.78
CA ASP A 255 -24.34 25.13 -2.30
C ASP A 255 -23.04 25.82 -1.87
N LYS A 256 -22.55 25.48 -0.67
CA LYS A 256 -21.33 26.06 -0.09
C LYS A 256 -20.09 25.65 -0.89
N TYR A 257 -19.95 24.36 -1.19
CA TYR A 257 -18.79 23.81 -1.87
C TYR A 257 -19.04 23.54 -3.36
N GLN A 258 -20.13 24.11 -3.91
CA GLN A 258 -20.56 23.97 -5.31
C GLN A 258 -20.38 22.54 -5.83
N ALA A 259 -20.98 21.60 -5.09
CA ALA A 259 -20.82 20.18 -5.32
C ALA A 259 -22.18 19.53 -5.61
N VAL A 260 -22.22 18.61 -6.58
CA VAL A 260 -23.48 18.02 -7.07
C VAL A 260 -23.30 16.54 -7.38
N HIS A 261 -24.21 15.72 -6.86
CA HIS A 261 -24.42 14.33 -7.24
C HIS A 261 -25.41 14.23 -8.40
N SER A 262 -25.21 13.32 -9.34
CA SER A 262 -26.10 13.09 -10.48
C SER A 262 -27.47 12.51 -10.14
N GLY A 263 -27.72 12.18 -8.87
CA GLY A 263 -28.81 11.30 -8.44
C GLY A 263 -28.35 9.86 -8.19
N ASP A 264 -29.27 9.05 -7.68
CA ASP A 264 -29.06 7.69 -7.19
C ASP A 264 -29.71 6.68 -8.14
N ILE A 265 -28.95 5.71 -8.62
CA ILE A 265 -29.40 4.64 -9.53
C ILE A 265 -29.29 3.29 -8.82
N ILE A 266 -30.43 2.66 -8.55
CA ILE A 266 -30.49 1.40 -7.80
C ILE A 266 -30.45 0.12 -8.66
N SER A 267 -30.40 0.25 -9.99
CA SER A 267 -30.33 -0.90 -10.92
C SER A 267 -29.76 -0.50 -12.29
N ALA A 268 -28.96 -1.39 -12.88
CA ALA A 268 -28.17 -1.14 -14.08
C ALA A 268 -28.14 -2.32 -15.09
N PRO A 269 -29.29 -2.78 -15.62
CA PRO A 269 -29.35 -3.93 -16.54
C PRO A 269 -28.63 -3.70 -17.88
N ASN A 270 -28.63 -2.45 -18.35
CA ASN A 270 -27.91 -2.03 -19.56
C ASN A 270 -26.62 -1.26 -19.23
N GLY A 271 -26.26 -1.20 -17.96
CA GLY A 271 -25.21 -0.37 -17.41
C GLY A 271 -25.70 1.02 -16.97
N ALA A 272 -25.09 1.56 -15.91
CA ALA A 272 -25.41 2.86 -15.33
C ALA A 272 -24.15 3.57 -14.85
N SER A 273 -24.17 4.91 -14.90
CA SER A 273 -23.13 5.77 -14.31
C SER A 273 -23.72 6.71 -13.28
N GLU A 274 -22.98 6.93 -12.19
CA GLU A 274 -23.18 8.07 -11.31
C GLU A 274 -21.97 9.00 -11.34
N PHE A 275 -22.23 10.28 -11.08
CA PHE A 275 -21.25 11.35 -11.12
C PHE A 275 -21.34 12.22 -9.87
N ILE A 276 -20.18 12.65 -9.38
CA ILE A 276 -20.07 13.74 -8.41
C ILE A 276 -19.16 14.81 -8.98
N ASP A 277 -19.69 16.01 -9.16
CA ASP A 277 -18.93 17.22 -9.49
C ASP A 277 -18.58 18.00 -8.24
N LEU A 278 -17.33 18.43 -8.13
CA LEU A 278 -16.83 19.27 -7.05
C LEU A 278 -15.97 20.41 -7.62
N ASP A 279 -16.26 21.64 -7.22
CA ASP A 279 -15.47 22.82 -7.56
C ASP A 279 -14.29 22.99 -6.58
N ILE A 280 -13.07 22.79 -7.07
CA ILE A 280 -11.83 22.87 -6.31
C ILE A 280 -11.64 24.26 -5.66
N PRO A 281 -11.79 25.39 -6.38
CA PRO A 281 -11.67 26.72 -5.77
C PRO A 281 -12.59 26.96 -4.58
N SER A 282 -13.86 26.55 -4.64
CA SER A 282 -14.81 26.71 -3.55
C SER A 282 -14.46 25.82 -2.35
N VAL A 283 -14.05 24.57 -2.58
CA VAL A 283 -13.59 23.67 -1.51
C VAL A 283 -12.41 24.29 -0.76
N LEU A 284 -11.40 24.78 -1.48
CA LEU A 284 -10.24 25.46 -0.89
C LEU A 284 -10.64 26.75 -0.15
N LYS A 285 -11.49 27.59 -0.76
CA LYS A 285 -11.97 28.85 -0.18
C LYS A 285 -12.62 28.66 1.18
N TYR A 286 -13.34 27.55 1.37
CA TYR A 286 -14.06 27.25 2.60
C TYR A 286 -13.31 26.28 3.54
N GLY A 287 -12.00 26.14 3.37
CA GLY A 287 -11.11 25.42 4.30
C GLY A 287 -10.99 23.93 4.05
N GLY A 288 -11.57 23.41 2.96
CA GLY A 288 -11.39 22.03 2.54
C GLY A 288 -10.00 21.79 1.96
N ARG A 289 -9.42 20.64 2.28
CA ARG A 289 -8.12 20.20 1.76
C ARG A 289 -8.18 18.80 1.18
N TYR A 290 -8.78 17.85 1.90
CA TYR A 290 -8.82 16.47 1.46
C TYR A 290 -10.22 16.09 0.99
N ILE A 291 -10.30 15.37 -0.14
CA ILE A 291 -11.53 14.73 -0.60
C ILE A 291 -11.29 13.22 -0.63
N VAL A 292 -12.08 12.48 0.14
CA VAL A 292 -12.09 11.02 0.12
C VAL A 292 -13.28 10.56 -0.70
N VAL A 293 -13.00 9.87 -1.82
CA VAL A 293 -14.03 9.29 -2.66
C VAL A 293 -14.21 7.84 -2.30
N SER A 294 -15.45 7.41 -2.18
CA SER A 294 -15.79 6.03 -1.88
C SER A 294 -16.90 5.53 -2.78
N VAL A 295 -16.82 4.25 -3.11
CA VAL A 295 -17.88 3.47 -3.72
C VAL A 295 -18.35 2.43 -2.70
N LEU A 296 -19.65 2.39 -2.44
CA LEU A 296 -20.28 1.42 -1.56
C LEU A 296 -21.24 0.56 -2.37
N SER A 297 -21.26 -0.75 -2.15
CA SER A 297 -22.38 -1.58 -2.60
C SER A 297 -23.44 -1.63 -1.51
N PHE A 298 -24.58 -0.99 -1.74
CA PHE A 298 -25.65 -0.84 -0.77
C PHE A 298 -26.26 -2.19 -0.37
N ASN A 299 -26.49 -3.03 -1.37
CA ASN A 299 -27.04 -4.39 -1.23
C ASN A 299 -25.97 -5.47 -1.04
N GLU A 300 -24.73 -5.06 -0.71
CA GLU A 300 -23.62 -5.92 -0.30
C GLU A 300 -23.11 -6.90 -1.36
N HIS A 301 -23.33 -6.62 -2.65
CA HIS A 301 -22.69 -7.37 -3.74
C HIS A 301 -21.16 -7.15 -3.71
N PRO A 302 -20.35 -8.23 -3.64
CA PRO A 302 -18.92 -8.11 -3.83
C PRO A 302 -18.61 -7.62 -5.24
N PHE A 303 -17.69 -6.65 -5.39
CA PHE A 303 -17.36 -6.12 -6.72
C PHE A 303 -16.87 -7.20 -7.70
N CYS A 304 -16.18 -8.24 -7.20
CA CYS A 304 -15.76 -9.39 -8.01
C CYS A 304 -16.91 -10.18 -8.66
N ASN A 305 -18.15 -9.96 -8.22
CA ASN A 305 -19.36 -10.60 -8.75
C ASN A 305 -20.14 -9.68 -9.71
N ILE A 306 -19.61 -8.51 -10.06
CA ILE A 306 -20.23 -7.56 -10.99
C ILE A 306 -19.45 -7.63 -12.32
N PRO A 307 -20.09 -7.92 -13.48
CA PRO A 307 -19.43 -8.12 -14.76
C PRO A 307 -18.56 -6.95 -15.22
N GLU A 308 -19.10 -5.74 -15.17
CA GLU A 308 -18.40 -4.50 -15.47
C GLU A 308 -18.60 -3.58 -14.27
N CYS A 309 -17.52 -3.18 -13.59
CA CYS A 309 -17.57 -2.26 -12.47
C CYS A 309 -16.24 -1.50 -12.40
N PHE A 310 -16.28 -0.17 -12.54
CA PHE A 310 -15.08 0.66 -12.44
C PHE A 310 -15.44 2.06 -11.95
N ALA A 311 -14.47 2.71 -11.30
CA ALA A 311 -14.60 4.09 -10.84
C ALA A 311 -13.40 4.91 -11.28
N GLY A 312 -13.57 6.22 -11.43
CA GLY A 312 -12.52 7.09 -11.92
C GLY A 312 -12.81 8.56 -11.66
N TRP A 313 -11.98 9.41 -12.26
CA TRP A 313 -12.14 10.85 -12.19
C TRP A 313 -11.74 11.54 -13.49
N MET A 314 -12.32 12.72 -13.67
CA MET A 314 -12.07 13.64 -14.77
C MET A 314 -11.81 15.03 -14.20
N ILE A 315 -11.02 15.83 -14.92
CA ILE A 315 -10.85 17.25 -14.61
C ILE A 315 -11.50 18.05 -15.74
N ARG A 316 -12.32 19.03 -15.37
CA ARG A 316 -13.04 19.92 -16.28
C ARG A 316 -12.78 21.38 -15.92
N GLN A 317 -12.98 22.27 -16.88
CA GLN A 317 -12.92 23.71 -16.61
C GLN A 317 -14.16 24.20 -15.84
N ASP A 318 -15.33 23.65 -16.15
CA ASP A 318 -16.61 23.91 -15.47
C ASP A 318 -17.46 22.62 -15.48
N ALA A 319 -18.28 22.41 -14.45
CA ALA A 319 -19.22 21.30 -14.33
C ALA A 319 -20.18 21.23 -15.54
N ALA A 320 -20.57 22.37 -16.11
CA ALA A 320 -21.49 22.46 -17.26
C ALA A 320 -20.79 22.32 -18.63
N SER A 321 -19.47 22.22 -18.69
CA SER A 321 -18.72 22.30 -19.96
C SER A 321 -18.60 20.96 -20.69
N GLY A 322 -19.42 20.69 -21.72
CA GLY A 322 -19.32 19.48 -22.57
C GLY A 322 -20.34 18.38 -22.21
N ASP A 323 -20.20 17.19 -22.80
CA ASP A 323 -21.11 16.05 -22.57
C ASP A 323 -21.06 15.53 -21.12
N ILE A 324 -22.08 14.78 -20.69
CA ILE A 324 -22.13 14.20 -19.32
C ILE A 324 -20.94 13.26 -19.07
N TYR A 325 -20.55 12.49 -20.08
CA TYR A 325 -19.36 11.64 -20.06
C TYR A 325 -18.54 11.93 -21.31
N GLU A 326 -17.37 12.53 -21.13
CA GLU A 326 -16.45 12.84 -22.22
C GLU A 326 -15.19 11.97 -22.05
N PRO A 327 -15.08 10.81 -22.75
CA PRO A 327 -14.01 9.84 -22.53
C PRO A 327 -12.60 10.44 -22.63
N GLN A 328 -12.43 11.50 -23.43
CA GLN A 328 -11.14 12.19 -23.61
C GLN A 328 -10.67 12.92 -22.35
N THR A 329 -11.58 13.26 -21.44
CA THR A 329 -11.29 13.98 -20.19
C THR A 329 -11.01 13.05 -19.01
N VAL A 330 -11.18 11.73 -19.19
CA VAL A 330 -10.87 10.71 -18.19
C VAL A 330 -9.38 10.75 -17.90
N GLN A 331 -9.05 11.11 -16.66
CA GLN A 331 -7.66 11.10 -16.20
C GLN A 331 -7.23 9.68 -15.85
N ASP A 332 -8.03 8.95 -15.09
CA ASP A 332 -7.78 7.55 -14.80
C ASP A 332 -9.06 6.81 -14.41
N LYS A 333 -8.98 5.47 -14.42
CA LYS A 333 -10.00 4.58 -13.88
C LYS A 333 -9.39 3.34 -13.23
N VAL A 334 -10.05 2.89 -12.17
CA VAL A 334 -9.78 1.67 -11.42
C VAL A 334 -10.94 0.71 -11.66
N ASP A 335 -10.65 -0.50 -12.14
CA ASP A 335 -11.65 -1.56 -12.19
C ASP A 335 -11.90 -2.07 -10.78
N LEU A 336 -13.14 -2.16 -10.34
CA LEU A 336 -13.48 -2.66 -9.02
C LEU A 336 -13.67 -4.17 -9.12
N THR A 337 -12.62 -4.95 -8.81
CA THR A 337 -12.61 -6.41 -9.01
C THR A 337 -12.42 -7.21 -7.73
N ALA A 338 -12.34 -6.53 -6.58
CA ALA A 338 -12.07 -7.16 -5.30
C ALA A 338 -13.31 -7.85 -4.71
N ASN A 339 -13.09 -8.91 -3.93
CA ASN A 339 -14.13 -9.56 -3.13
C ASN A 339 -14.44 -8.74 -1.87
N THR A 340 -15.01 -7.56 -2.07
CA THR A 340 -15.37 -6.55 -1.06
C THR A 340 -16.56 -5.73 -1.55
N ALA A 341 -17.25 -5.04 -0.64
CA ALA A 341 -18.39 -4.17 -0.95
C ALA A 341 -18.07 -2.67 -0.82
N ILE A 342 -16.84 -2.29 -0.49
CA ILE A 342 -16.44 -0.89 -0.30
C ILE A 342 -15.11 -0.66 -1.00
N SER A 343 -15.02 0.41 -1.79
CA SER A 343 -13.78 0.86 -2.41
C SER A 343 -13.50 2.32 -2.10
N ILE A 344 -12.22 2.64 -1.91
CA ILE A 344 -11.70 4.00 -1.89
C ILE A 344 -10.70 4.06 -3.05
N PRO A 345 -11.12 4.47 -4.26
CA PRO A 345 -10.25 4.46 -5.43
C PRO A 345 -9.13 5.51 -5.34
N ALA A 346 -9.46 6.70 -4.81
CA ALA A 346 -8.53 7.81 -4.68
C ALA A 346 -8.85 8.74 -3.51
N ILE A 347 -7.83 9.48 -3.08
CA ILE A 347 -7.95 10.61 -2.15
C ILE A 347 -7.30 11.82 -2.80
N LEU A 348 -7.99 12.96 -2.84
CA LEU A 348 -7.40 14.20 -3.34
C LEU A 348 -6.82 15.01 -2.20
N ASP A 349 -5.60 15.54 -2.38
CA ASP A 349 -5.05 16.64 -1.59
C ASP A 349 -5.09 17.89 -2.47
N LEU A 350 -6.11 18.71 -2.28
CA LEU A 350 -6.29 19.95 -3.04
C LEU A 350 -5.25 21.00 -2.69
N GLY A 351 -4.63 20.90 -1.51
CA GLY A 351 -3.56 21.81 -1.09
C GLY A 351 -2.29 21.63 -1.92
N SER A 352 -1.92 20.37 -2.21
CA SER A 352 -0.81 20.06 -3.14
C SER A 352 -1.25 19.92 -4.60
N ARG A 353 -2.56 19.98 -4.90
CA ARG A 353 -3.17 19.60 -6.19
C ARG A 353 -2.70 18.22 -6.65
N GLU A 354 -2.86 17.22 -5.79
CA GLU A 354 -2.49 15.84 -6.09
C GLU A 354 -3.62 14.86 -5.83
N ILE A 355 -3.62 13.77 -6.58
CA ILE A 355 -4.47 12.59 -6.39
C ILE A 355 -3.60 11.47 -5.86
N LEU A 356 -3.89 11.05 -4.64
CA LEU A 356 -3.29 9.88 -4.03
C LEU A 356 -4.03 8.63 -4.53
N TRP A 357 -3.31 7.79 -5.28
CA TRP A 357 -3.75 6.49 -5.74
C TRP A 357 -3.83 5.51 -4.57
N THR A 358 -5.03 5.21 -4.11
CA THR A 358 -5.24 4.30 -2.99
C THR A 358 -5.55 2.89 -3.46
N ASP A 359 -6.36 2.73 -4.51
CA ASP A 359 -6.89 1.45 -5.03
C ASP A 359 -7.23 0.48 -3.88
N MET A 360 -8.08 0.96 -2.98
CA MET A 360 -8.42 0.24 -1.76
C MET A 360 -9.76 -0.43 -1.87
N SER A 361 -9.82 -1.62 -1.28
CA SER A 361 -11.01 -2.44 -1.17
C SER A 361 -11.12 -2.87 0.29
N LEU A 362 -12.20 -2.46 0.97
CA LEU A 362 -12.39 -2.71 2.40
C LEU A 362 -13.37 -3.87 2.59
N SER A 363 -12.93 -4.91 3.29
CA SER A 363 -13.84 -5.88 3.92
C SER A 363 -14.47 -5.24 5.17
N ARG A 364 -15.72 -5.59 5.47
CA ARG A 364 -16.63 -5.03 6.49
C ARG A 364 -16.18 -5.05 7.98
N GLN A 365 -14.90 -5.02 8.32
CA GLN A 365 -14.43 -4.94 9.70
C GLN A 365 -13.25 -3.97 9.84
N PRO A 366 -13.52 -2.74 10.31
CA PRO A 366 -13.27 -2.42 11.73
C PRO A 366 -14.41 -1.64 12.41
N SER A 367 -14.82 -2.09 13.60
CA SER A 367 -15.74 -1.40 14.54
C SER A 367 -17.03 -0.80 13.95
N TRP A 368 -17.80 -1.61 13.23
CA TRP A 368 -19.11 -1.26 12.69
C TRP A 368 -20.21 -1.38 13.74
N CYS A 369 -20.83 -0.26 14.09
CA CYS A 369 -22.12 -0.23 14.78
C CYS A 369 -22.96 0.87 14.10
N ARG A 370 -24.02 0.50 13.35
CA ARG A 370 -25.21 1.32 13.00
C ARG A 370 -25.48 1.83 11.55
N GLY A 371 -24.92 1.25 10.47
CA GLY A 371 -25.53 1.40 9.11
C GLY A 371 -24.58 1.29 7.92
N ASN A 372 -25.14 1.13 6.70
CA ASN A 372 -24.42 0.99 5.43
C ASN A 372 -24.43 2.33 4.66
N ASN A 373 -23.79 3.36 5.22
CA ASN A 373 -23.66 4.67 4.58
C ASN A 373 -22.38 5.39 5.05
N ILE A 374 -22.04 6.50 4.41
CA ILE A 374 -20.78 7.21 4.65
C ILE A 374 -20.71 7.86 6.04
N GLU A 375 -21.86 8.30 6.56
CA GLU A 375 -22.02 8.95 7.86
C GLU A 375 -21.63 7.99 8.99
N ASN A 376 -21.90 6.70 8.85
CA ASN A 376 -21.49 5.67 9.80
C ASN A 376 -20.00 5.26 9.69
N ASN A 377 -19.32 5.61 8.59
CA ASN A 377 -17.94 5.19 8.27
C ASN A 377 -16.86 6.25 8.52
N GLN A 378 -17.22 7.45 9.01
CA GLN A 378 -16.33 8.62 9.10
C GLN A 378 -15.00 8.37 9.86
N LYS A 379 -15.03 7.67 11.01
CA LYS A 379 -13.80 7.42 11.81
C LYS A 379 -12.80 6.53 11.09
N GLY A 380 -13.29 5.54 10.33
CA GLY A 380 -12.43 4.67 9.53
C GLY A 380 -11.81 5.42 8.36
N MET A 381 -12.58 6.26 7.69
CA MET A 381 -12.12 7.09 6.57
C MET A 381 -11.03 8.07 6.99
N VAL A 382 -11.20 8.76 8.13
CA VAL A 382 -10.17 9.67 8.67
C VAL A 382 -8.87 8.92 8.98
N LEU A 383 -8.97 7.75 9.63
CA LEU A 383 -7.78 6.94 9.96
C LEU A 383 -7.03 6.50 8.70
N ILE A 384 -7.76 5.98 7.72
CA ILE A 384 -7.21 5.53 6.44
C ILE A 384 -6.59 6.71 5.68
N GLY A 385 -7.30 7.83 5.63
CA GLY A 385 -6.83 9.04 4.97
C GLY A 385 -5.53 9.57 5.57
N LYS A 386 -5.48 9.72 6.90
CA LYS A 386 -4.25 10.07 7.62
C LYS A 386 -3.13 9.08 7.33
N ALA A 387 -3.42 7.78 7.40
CA ALA A 387 -2.43 6.73 7.18
C ALA A 387 -1.81 6.75 5.79
N LEU A 388 -2.62 6.92 4.75
CA LEU A 388 -2.16 6.88 3.36
C LEU A 388 -1.45 8.17 2.95
N THR A 389 -1.91 9.32 3.47
CA THR A 389 -1.28 10.61 3.15
C THR A 389 0.09 10.76 3.82
N SER A 390 0.31 10.17 4.99
CA SER A 390 1.60 10.18 5.70
C SER A 390 2.52 8.97 5.41
N LEU A 391 2.13 8.10 4.47
CA LEU A 391 2.82 6.84 4.22
C LEU A 391 4.15 7.04 3.49
N ASN A 392 5.26 6.93 4.22
CA ASN A 392 6.61 7.00 3.66
C ASN A 392 7.06 5.62 3.13
N LYS A 393 6.92 5.44 1.81
CA LYS A 393 7.38 4.23 1.10
C LYS A 393 8.64 4.53 0.26
N PRO A 394 9.50 3.52 0.03
CA PRO A 394 10.57 3.63 -0.96
C PRO A 394 10.03 4.06 -2.31
N LYS A 395 10.72 5.00 -2.95
CA LYS A 395 10.30 5.66 -4.19
C LYS A 395 11.13 5.18 -5.39
N LEU A 396 10.54 5.26 -6.59
CA LEU A 396 11.17 4.83 -7.82
C LEU A 396 12.41 5.69 -8.15
N ASP A 397 12.36 7.00 -7.92
CA ASP A 397 13.51 7.89 -8.13
C ASP A 397 14.72 7.42 -7.30
N ARG A 398 14.52 7.04 -6.04
CA ARG A 398 15.59 6.57 -5.17
C ARG A 398 16.15 5.24 -5.66
N LEU A 399 15.30 4.31 -6.08
CA LEU A 399 15.71 3.04 -6.65
C LEU A 399 16.60 3.24 -7.89
N PHE A 400 16.15 4.07 -8.83
CA PHE A 400 16.89 4.29 -10.07
C PHE A 400 18.18 5.06 -9.84
N LYS A 401 18.21 6.05 -8.93
CA LYS A 401 19.46 6.73 -8.52
C LYS A 401 20.50 5.76 -7.99
N LEU A 402 20.09 4.75 -7.21
CA LEU A 402 21.01 3.70 -6.74
C LEU A 402 21.56 2.84 -7.89
N HIS A 403 20.74 2.51 -8.89
CA HIS A 403 21.21 1.81 -10.10
C HIS A 403 22.15 2.68 -10.94
N VAL A 404 21.85 3.96 -11.11
CA VAL A 404 22.73 4.88 -11.83
C VAL A 404 24.08 4.99 -11.13
N GLN A 405 24.08 5.21 -9.82
CA GLN A 405 25.32 5.27 -9.04
C GLN A 405 26.15 3.98 -9.14
N ALA A 406 25.51 2.81 -9.24
CA ALA A 406 26.19 1.53 -9.29
C ALA A 406 26.69 1.12 -10.68
N ARG A 407 25.95 1.47 -11.74
CA ARG A 407 26.14 0.89 -13.09
C ARG A 407 25.73 1.82 -14.25
N GLY A 408 25.66 3.13 -14.05
CA GLY A 408 25.31 4.10 -15.09
C GLY A 408 25.96 5.48 -14.90
N GLU A 409 25.64 6.41 -15.80
CA GLU A 409 26.07 7.81 -15.77
C GLU A 409 24.85 8.73 -15.92
N GLU A 410 24.58 9.60 -14.94
CA GLU A 410 23.41 10.49 -14.99
C GLU A 410 23.57 11.60 -16.03
N VAL A 411 22.55 11.79 -16.88
CA VAL A 411 22.47 12.90 -17.83
C VAL A 411 21.23 13.76 -17.59
N SER A 412 21.32 15.04 -17.93
CA SER A 412 20.27 16.02 -17.64
C SER A 412 19.12 16.04 -18.64
N THR A 413 19.26 15.41 -19.82
CA THR A 413 18.23 15.41 -20.86
C THR A 413 17.94 14.00 -21.37
N PRO A 414 16.69 13.68 -21.70
CA PRO A 414 16.32 12.35 -22.18
C PRO A 414 16.95 12.02 -23.54
N GLU A 415 17.23 13.01 -24.39
CA GLU A 415 17.83 12.80 -25.71
C GLU A 415 19.30 12.34 -25.65
N ALA A 416 19.97 12.62 -24.53
CA ALA A 416 21.36 12.23 -24.31
C ALA A 416 21.50 10.86 -23.62
N ALA A 417 20.39 10.22 -23.26
CA ALA A 417 20.36 9.00 -22.47
C ALA A 417 20.21 7.74 -23.35
N ASP A 418 20.94 6.69 -22.97
CA ASP A 418 20.74 5.33 -23.49
C ASP A 418 19.55 4.65 -22.80
N THR A 419 19.35 4.96 -21.51
CA THR A 419 18.22 4.48 -20.70
C THR A 419 17.44 5.65 -20.11
N VAL A 420 16.12 5.68 -20.31
CA VAL A 420 15.24 6.72 -19.79
C VAL A 420 14.32 6.13 -18.74
N PHE A 421 14.35 6.67 -17.52
CA PHE A 421 13.35 6.45 -16.48
C PHE A 421 12.50 7.71 -16.37
N SER A 422 11.22 7.65 -16.79
CA SER A 422 10.32 8.79 -16.67
C SER A 422 8.87 8.38 -16.52
N VAL A 423 7.98 9.34 -16.26
CA VAL A 423 6.54 9.03 -16.13
C VAL A 423 5.93 8.65 -17.49
N GLU A 424 6.43 9.20 -18.59
CA GLU A 424 5.81 9.09 -19.92
C GLU A 424 6.63 8.31 -20.95
N LEU A 425 7.96 8.28 -20.80
CA LEU A 425 8.90 7.73 -21.77
C LEU A 425 9.85 6.70 -21.13
N GLY A 426 10.29 5.74 -21.93
CA GLY A 426 11.22 4.69 -21.49
C GLY A 426 10.58 3.75 -20.49
N ILE A 427 11.25 3.50 -19.36
CA ILE A 427 10.74 2.65 -18.28
C ILE A 427 9.86 3.49 -17.35
N THR A 428 8.56 3.20 -17.35
CA THR A 428 7.55 4.00 -16.66
C THR A 428 7.08 3.37 -15.34
N PRO A 429 6.50 4.13 -14.40
CA PRO A 429 5.90 3.58 -13.18
C PRO A 429 4.81 2.53 -13.41
N PHE A 430 4.25 2.48 -14.62
CA PHE A 430 3.20 1.55 -15.04
C PHE A 430 3.75 0.15 -15.37
N GLU A 431 5.05 0.04 -15.65
CA GLU A 431 5.73 -1.22 -16.01
C GLU A 431 6.19 -1.99 -14.76
N VAL A 432 5.25 -2.25 -13.87
CA VAL A 432 5.52 -2.82 -12.55
C VAL A 432 6.27 -4.16 -12.62
N ASP A 433 5.88 -5.05 -13.53
CA ASP A 433 6.54 -6.35 -13.70
C ASP A 433 7.98 -6.22 -14.19
N ALA A 434 8.24 -5.29 -15.12
CA ALA A 434 9.59 -5.01 -15.61
C ALA A 434 10.46 -4.42 -14.51
N ILE A 435 9.93 -3.46 -13.73
CA ILE A 435 10.61 -2.87 -12.58
C ILE A 435 11.00 -3.95 -11.56
N ALA A 436 10.04 -4.81 -11.21
CA ALA A 436 10.25 -5.87 -10.24
C ALA A 436 11.27 -6.92 -10.72
N ALA A 437 11.26 -7.27 -12.00
CA ALA A 437 12.17 -8.28 -12.55
C ALA A 437 13.60 -7.76 -12.74
N GLN A 438 13.76 -6.50 -13.17
CA GLN A 438 15.07 -5.99 -13.61
C GLN A 438 15.79 -5.15 -12.55
N PHE A 439 15.05 -4.53 -11.62
CA PHE A 439 15.62 -3.54 -10.69
C PHE A 439 15.47 -3.90 -9.21
N LEU A 440 14.70 -4.94 -8.87
CA LEU A 440 14.54 -5.43 -7.49
C LEU A 440 15.26 -6.75 -7.18
N VAL A 441 16.19 -7.15 -8.04
CA VAL A 441 17.03 -8.36 -7.90
C VAL A 441 17.86 -8.39 -6.63
#